data_AF-A0A830HL88-F1
#
_entry.id   AF-A0A830HL88-F1
#
_cell.length_a   1.000
_cell.length_b   1.000
_cell.length_c   1.000
_cell.angle_alpha   90.00
_cell.angle_beta   90.00
_cell.angle_gamma   90.00
#
_symmetry.space_group_name_H-M   'P 1'
#
loop_
_entity.id
_entity.type
_entity.pdbx_description
1 polymer ?
#
loop_
_entity_poly.entity_id
_entity_poly.type
_entity_poly.pdbx_seq_one_letter_code
_entity_poly.pdbx_strand_id
1 'polypeptide(L)'
;MLSYVALFATGLLMAAEGAVLMYDPAMLFSLYGRPTLNFNSTEGAVLMSLSRYFGAACLTFGFLFLHLLPHAEKHSAGCRTATMLFALCVGVAGFRYYEAQKAGDAETTAVSLKSAAVLGGAFALSVLGTMTAPKTEKKAKKSKKTR
;
A
#
# COMPACT_ATOMS: atom_id res chain seq x y z
N MET A 1 -7.60 20.76 -0.85
CA MET A 1 -8.06 19.93 -2.00
C MET A 1 -7.02 18.88 -2.40
N LEU A 2 -5.77 19.25 -2.65
CA LEU A 2 -4.73 18.31 -3.09
C LEU A 2 -4.52 17.10 -2.16
N SER A 3 -4.57 17.30 -0.83
CA SER A 3 -4.48 16.24 0.18
C SER A 3 -5.57 15.18 0.06
N TYR A 4 -6.81 15.61 -0.16
CA TYR A 4 -7.97 14.71 -0.30
C TYR A 4 -7.90 13.91 -1.60
N VAL A 5 -7.48 14.53 -2.70
CA VAL A 5 -7.32 13.85 -3.99
C VAL A 5 -6.21 12.79 -3.90
N ALA A 6 -5.08 13.11 -3.26
CA ALA A 6 -3.99 12.16 -3.07
C ALA A 6 -4.40 10.96 -2.21
N LEU A 7 -5.05 11.20 -1.06
CA LEU A 7 -5.53 10.13 -0.18
C LEU A 7 -6.64 9.28 -0.84
N PHE A 8 -7.52 9.90 -1.63
CA PHE A 8 -8.54 9.20 -2.40
C PHE A 8 -7.94 8.32 -3.49
N ALA A 9 -6.99 8.85 -4.27
CA ALA A 9 -6.28 8.10 -5.30
C ALA A 9 -5.54 6.89 -4.70
N THR A 10 -4.86 7.08 -3.57
CA THR A 10 -4.16 5.98 -2.89
C THR A 10 -5.14 4.95 -2.32
N GLY A 11 -6.25 5.38 -1.72
CA GLY A 11 -7.28 4.48 -1.20
C GLY A 11 -7.92 3.64 -2.30
N LEU A 12 -8.22 4.25 -3.45
CA LEU A 12 -8.71 3.54 -4.64
C LEU A 12 -7.68 2.56 -5.19
N LEU A 13 -6.41 2.94 -5.27
CA LEU A 13 -5.34 2.05 -5.74
C LEU A 13 -5.25 0.81 -4.84
N MET A 14 -5.24 0.98 -3.51
CA MET A 14 -5.23 -0.13 -2.56
C MET A 14 -6.47 -1.00 -2.65
N ALA A 15 -7.65 -0.40 -2.83
CA ALA A 15 -8.88 -1.14 -3.01
C ALA A 15 -8.88 -1.96 -4.32
N ALA A 16 -8.40 -1.37 -5.41
CA ALA A 16 -8.30 -2.03 -6.71
C ALA A 16 -7.28 -3.17 -6.69
N GLU A 17 -6.06 -2.91 -6.21
CA GLU A 17 -5.02 -3.95 -6.05
C GLU A 17 -5.50 -5.06 -5.11
N GLY A 18 -6.13 -4.70 -3.99
CA GLY A 18 -6.67 -5.65 -3.04
C GLY A 18 -7.78 -6.53 -3.64
N ALA A 19 -8.68 -5.95 -4.42
CA ALA A 19 -9.72 -6.70 -5.13
C ALA A 19 -9.11 -7.68 -6.14
N VAL A 20 -8.12 -7.24 -6.94
CA VAL A 20 -7.46 -8.14 -7.89
C VAL A 20 -6.74 -9.27 -7.16
N LEU A 21 -5.94 -8.98 -6.13
CA LEU A 21 -5.24 -10.00 -5.36
C LEU A 21 -6.17 -11.00 -4.68
N MET A 22 -7.36 -10.57 -4.27
CA MET A 22 -8.35 -11.40 -3.59
C MET A 22 -9.12 -12.31 -4.55
N TYR A 23 -9.51 -11.81 -5.74
CA TYR A 23 -10.36 -12.56 -6.66
C TYR A 23 -9.60 -13.19 -7.83
N ASP A 24 -8.59 -12.50 -8.37
CA ASP A 24 -7.77 -12.97 -9.49
C ASP A 24 -6.29 -12.53 -9.38
N PRO A 25 -5.54 -13.11 -8.42
CA PRO A 25 -4.12 -12.78 -8.26
C PRO A 25 -3.26 -13.19 -9.46
N ALA A 26 -3.71 -14.13 -10.30
CA ALA A 26 -3.00 -14.57 -11.49
C ALA A 26 -2.89 -13.46 -12.53
N MET A 27 -3.94 -12.65 -12.70
CA MET A 27 -3.90 -11.46 -13.57
C MET A 27 -2.79 -10.49 -13.16
N LEU A 28 -2.66 -10.23 -11.86
CA LEU A 28 -1.62 -9.35 -11.32
C LEU A 28 -0.21 -9.91 -11.57
N PHE A 29 0.01 -11.20 -11.33
CA PHE A 29 1.29 -11.84 -11.60
C PHE A 29 1.68 -11.80 -13.08
N SER A 30 0.70 -11.98 -13.97
CA SER A 30 0.90 -11.83 -15.42
C SER A 30 1.33 -10.41 -15.80
N LEU A 31 0.65 -9.38 -15.27
CA LEU A 31 0.99 -7.96 -15.49
C LEU A 31 2.40 -7.61 -15.00
N TYR A 32 2.84 -8.23 -13.90
CA TYR A 32 4.19 -8.05 -13.37
C TYR A 32 5.26 -8.85 -14.12
N GLY A 33 4.91 -9.61 -15.15
CA GLY A 33 5.87 -10.35 -15.98
C GLY A 33 6.21 -11.74 -15.47
N ARG A 34 5.33 -12.36 -14.67
CA ARG A 34 5.43 -13.77 -14.25
C ARG A 34 4.31 -14.64 -14.84
N PRO A 35 4.12 -14.68 -16.18
CA PRO A 35 3.08 -15.50 -16.81
C PRO A 35 3.34 -17.01 -16.71
N THR A 36 4.55 -17.42 -16.33
CA THR A 36 5.00 -18.83 -16.27
C THR A 36 4.86 -19.47 -14.89
N LEU A 37 4.21 -18.81 -13.92
CA LEU A 37 3.96 -19.41 -12.61
C LEU A 37 3.02 -20.61 -12.76
N ASN A 38 3.50 -21.79 -12.39
CA ASN A 38 2.67 -22.98 -12.34
C ASN A 38 1.77 -22.95 -11.10
N PHE A 39 0.57 -22.39 -11.24
CA PHE A 39 -0.41 -22.32 -10.15
C PHE A 39 -0.98 -23.69 -9.75
N ASN A 40 -0.73 -24.76 -10.51
CA ASN A 40 -1.15 -26.12 -10.18
C ASN A 40 -0.15 -26.85 -9.27
N SER A 41 1.02 -26.26 -8.97
CA SER A 41 1.95 -26.81 -7.98
C SER A 41 1.50 -26.43 -6.55
N THR A 42 2.00 -27.17 -5.55
CA THR A 42 1.74 -26.85 -4.13
C THR A 42 2.21 -25.44 -3.78
N GLU A 43 3.37 -25.03 -4.28
CA GLU A 43 3.94 -23.70 -4.08
C GLU A 43 3.09 -22.63 -4.76
N GLY A 44 2.58 -22.91 -5.97
CA GLY A 44 1.65 -22.05 -6.69
C GLY A 44 0.33 -21.85 -5.94
N ALA A 45 -0.23 -22.92 -5.38
CA ALA A 45 -1.44 -22.85 -4.56
C ALA A 45 -1.23 -22.07 -3.26
N VAL A 46 -0.08 -22.24 -2.60
CA VAL A 46 0.31 -21.45 -1.41
C VAL A 46 0.47 -19.99 -1.77
N LEU A 47 1.15 -19.66 -2.87
CA LEU A 47 1.32 -18.29 -3.36
C LEU A 47 -0.04 -17.64 -3.63
N MET A 48 -0.94 -18.32 -4.34
CA MET A 48 -2.30 -17.83 -4.61
C MET A 48 -3.08 -17.58 -3.32
N SER A 49 -2.98 -18.49 -2.33
CA SER A 49 -3.62 -18.33 -1.02
C SER A 49 -3.09 -17.11 -0.26
N LEU A 50 -1.77 -16.96 -0.18
CA LEU A 50 -1.11 -15.80 0.44
C LEU A 50 -1.47 -14.48 -0.24
N SER A 51 -1.52 -14.47 -1.58
CA SER A 51 -1.98 -13.30 -2.33
C SER A 51 -3.39 -12.89 -1.99
N ARG A 52 -4.31 -13.84 -1.78
CA ARG A 52 -5.69 -13.52 -1.40
C ARG A 52 -5.77 -12.90 0.00
N TYR A 53 -5.00 -13.41 0.96
CA TYR A 53 -4.91 -12.80 2.30
C TYR A 53 -4.30 -11.40 2.25
N PHE A 54 -3.26 -11.22 1.43
CA PHE A 54 -2.67 -9.90 1.20
C PHE A 54 -3.67 -8.95 0.53
N GLY A 55 -4.46 -9.44 -0.43
CA GLY A 55 -5.54 -8.70 -1.06
C GLY A 55 -6.62 -8.25 -0.08
N ALA A 56 -7.04 -9.12 0.84
CA ALA A 56 -7.98 -8.78 1.91
C ALA A 56 -7.42 -7.69 2.85
N ALA A 57 -6.13 -7.76 3.17
CA ALA A 57 -5.46 -6.71 3.94
C ALA A 57 -5.43 -5.37 3.16
N CYS A 58 -5.04 -5.39 1.88
CA CYS A 58 -5.05 -4.22 1.00
C CYS A 58 -6.46 -3.60 0.88
N LEU A 59 -7.51 -4.40 0.75
CA LEU A 59 -8.89 -3.93 0.75
C LEU A 59 -9.28 -3.27 2.08
N THR A 60 -8.85 -3.84 3.20
CA THR A 60 -9.10 -3.27 4.53
C THR A 60 -8.42 -1.89 4.67
N PHE A 61 -7.16 -1.77 4.23
CA PHE A 61 -6.44 -0.50 4.24
C PHE A 61 -7.00 0.50 3.21
N GLY A 62 -7.41 0.05 2.03
CA GLY A 62 -8.08 0.86 1.02
C GLY A 62 -9.42 1.41 1.51
N PHE A 63 -10.24 0.57 2.15
CA PHE A 63 -11.46 0.99 2.84
C PHE A 63 -11.15 1.99 3.93
N LEU A 64 -10.14 1.76 4.77
CA LEU A 64 -9.73 2.73 5.77
C LEU A 64 -9.33 4.07 5.14
N PHE A 65 -8.55 4.09 4.06
CA PHE A 65 -8.23 5.35 3.37
C PHE A 65 -9.47 6.09 2.86
N LEU A 66 -10.38 5.36 2.21
CA LEU A 66 -11.59 5.95 1.62
C LEU A 66 -12.60 6.39 2.68
N HIS A 67 -12.78 5.60 3.72
CA HIS A 67 -13.70 5.86 4.83
C HIS A 67 -13.19 6.95 5.76
N LEU A 68 -11.87 7.07 5.93
CA LEU A 68 -11.26 8.06 6.81
C LEU A 68 -11.12 9.44 6.15
N LEU A 69 -11.23 9.56 4.82
CA LEU A 69 -11.17 10.85 4.10
C LEU A 69 -12.14 11.91 4.65
N PRO A 70 -13.44 11.65 4.84
CA PRO A 70 -14.40 12.62 5.39
C PRO A 70 -14.07 13.04 6.83
N HIS A 71 -13.24 12.25 7.53
CA HIS A 71 -12.91 12.43 8.94
C HIS A 71 -11.40 12.43 9.19
N ALA A 72 -10.60 12.83 8.18
CA ALA A 72 -9.14 12.68 8.20
C ALA A 72 -8.50 13.34 9.42
N GLU A 73 -9.10 14.43 9.91
CA GLU A 73 -8.71 15.16 11.11
C GLU A 73 -8.76 14.30 12.39
N LYS A 74 -9.73 13.39 12.51
CA LYS A 74 -9.89 12.50 13.68
C LYS A 74 -9.03 11.24 13.61
N HIS A 75 -8.58 10.86 12.41
CA HIS A 75 -7.97 9.56 12.16
C HIS A 75 -6.55 9.66 11.59
N SER A 76 -5.80 10.68 12.01
CA SER A 76 -4.39 10.87 11.63
C SER A 76 -3.50 9.65 11.91
N ALA A 77 -3.82 8.86 12.95
CA ALA A 77 -3.12 7.60 13.23
C ALA A 77 -3.34 6.56 12.12
N GLY A 78 -4.57 6.41 11.63
CA GLY A 78 -4.89 5.48 10.54
C GLY A 78 -4.17 5.82 9.24
N CYS A 79 -4.14 7.11 8.86
CA CYS A 79 -3.41 7.55 7.68
C CYS A 79 -1.89 7.31 7.79
N ARG A 80 -1.32 7.43 9.01
CA ARG A 80 0.10 7.12 9.26
C ARG A 80 0.38 5.62 9.14
N THR A 81 -0.43 4.78 9.77
CA THR A 81 -0.27 3.31 9.68
C THR A 81 -0.27 2.84 8.24
N ALA A 82 -1.18 3.38 7.44
CA ALA A 82 -1.28 3.01 6.04
C ALA A 82 -0.12 3.59 5.19
N THR A 83 0.41 4.77 5.54
CA THR A 83 1.66 5.28 4.95
C THR A 83 2.86 4.39 5.31
N MET A 84 2.91 3.86 6.54
CA MET A 84 3.94 2.92 6.98
C MET A 84 3.86 1.59 6.22
N LEU A 85 2.66 1.12 5.89
CA LEU A 85 2.47 -0.06 5.04
C LEU A 85 3.18 0.12 3.69
N PHE A 86 2.96 1.24 3.00
CA PHE A 86 3.66 1.52 1.74
C PHE A 86 5.17 1.62 1.91
N ALA A 87 5.66 2.26 2.98
CA ALA A 87 7.08 2.34 3.26
C ALA A 87 7.71 0.93 3.43
N LEU A 88 7.04 0.04 4.16
CA LEU A 88 7.47 -1.35 4.33
C LEU A 88 7.45 -2.10 3.00
N CYS A 89 6.39 -1.95 2.19
CA CYS A 89 6.30 -2.58 0.88
C CYS A 89 7.42 -2.11 -0.07
N VAL A 90 7.77 -0.82 -0.06
CA VAL A 90 8.92 -0.28 -0.81
C VAL A 90 10.23 -0.88 -0.30
N GLY A 91 10.40 -1.00 1.02
CA GLY A 91 11.57 -1.65 1.61
C GLY A 91 11.73 -3.10 1.18
N VAL A 92 10.64 -3.87 1.17
CA VAL A 92 10.61 -5.26 0.69
C VAL A 92 10.95 -5.32 -0.80
N ALA A 93 10.37 -4.45 -1.64
CA ALA A 93 10.67 -4.39 -3.06
C ALA A 93 12.16 -4.08 -3.33
N GLY A 94 12.75 -3.14 -2.57
CA GLY A 94 14.17 -2.82 -2.64
C GLY A 94 15.06 -3.99 -2.20
N PHE A 95 14.69 -4.70 -1.12
CA PHE A 95 15.42 -5.89 -0.68
C PHE A 95 15.39 -6.99 -1.73
N ARG A 96 14.22 -7.26 -2.33
CA ARG A 96 14.08 -8.25 -3.41
C ARG A 96 14.87 -7.87 -4.66
N TYR A 97 14.92 -6.59 -5.00
CA TYR A 97 15.76 -6.09 -6.09
C TYR A 97 17.24 -6.42 -5.84
N TYR A 98 17.72 -6.16 -4.63
CA TYR A 98 19.11 -6.46 -4.23
C TYR A 98 19.44 -7.96 -4.28
N GLU A 99 18.56 -8.81 -3.75
CA GLU A 99 18.74 -10.27 -3.82
C GLU A 99 18.75 -10.77 -5.27
N ALA A 100 17.84 -10.26 -6.10
CA ALA A 100 17.77 -10.64 -7.51
C ALA A 100 19.04 -10.22 -8.28
N GLN A 101 19.58 -9.03 -8.02
CA GLN A 101 20.84 -8.60 -8.63
C GLN A 101 22.01 -9.50 -8.21
N LYS A 102 22.09 -9.90 -6.94
CA LYS A 102 23.11 -10.83 -6.46
C LYS A 102 23.00 -12.22 -7.11
N ALA A 103 21.78 -12.67 -7.35
CA ALA A 103 21.51 -13.97 -7.98
C ALA A 103 21.63 -13.95 -9.52
N GLY A 104 21.78 -12.78 -10.14
CA GLY A 104 21.74 -12.64 -11.60
C GLY A 104 20.35 -12.89 -12.22
N ASP A 105 19.28 -12.81 -11.41
CA ASP A 105 17.90 -13.04 -11.87
C ASP A 105 17.29 -11.75 -12.43
N ALA A 106 17.55 -11.53 -13.72
CA ALA A 106 17.07 -10.36 -14.45
C ALA A 106 15.54 -10.20 -14.42
N GLU A 107 14.79 -11.31 -14.38
CA GLU A 107 13.33 -11.27 -14.33
C GLU A 107 12.83 -10.76 -12.98
N THR A 108 13.36 -11.29 -11.87
CA THR A 108 12.99 -10.77 -10.53
C THR A 108 13.47 -9.35 -10.34
N THR A 109 14.62 -8.96 -10.90
CA THR A 109 15.08 -7.56 -10.87
C THR A 109 14.08 -6.63 -11.55
N ALA A 110 13.62 -6.98 -12.76
CA ALA A 110 12.64 -6.18 -13.50
C ALA A 110 11.29 -6.06 -12.77
N VAL A 111 10.79 -7.18 -12.22
CA VAL A 111 9.55 -7.20 -11.42
C VAL A 111 9.70 -6.31 -10.18
N SER A 112 10.80 -6.49 -9.45
CA SER A 112 11.04 -5.77 -8.19
C SER A 112 11.19 -4.26 -8.42
N LEU A 113 11.79 -3.85 -9.54
CA LEU A 113 11.89 -2.45 -9.94
C LEU A 113 10.51 -1.84 -10.28
N LYS A 114 9.67 -2.57 -11.04
CA LYS A 114 8.29 -2.15 -11.33
C LYS A 114 7.47 -2.00 -10.06
N SER A 115 7.53 -2.99 -9.16
CA SER A 115 6.84 -2.94 -7.88
C SER A 115 7.33 -1.78 -7.02
N ALA A 116 8.64 -1.53 -6.96
CA ALA A 116 9.21 -0.40 -6.23
C ALA A 116 8.73 0.95 -6.79
N ALA A 117 8.57 1.08 -8.11
CA ALA A 117 8.05 2.30 -8.73
C ALA A 117 6.58 2.56 -8.36
N VAL A 118 5.72 1.54 -8.46
CA VAL A 118 4.29 1.66 -8.11
C VAL A 118 4.11 1.96 -6.62
N LEU A 119 4.74 1.15 -5.76
CA LEU A 119 4.66 1.31 -4.31
C LEU A 119 5.31 2.61 -3.85
N GLY A 120 6.41 3.03 -4.48
CA GLY A 120 7.09 4.29 -4.21
C GLY A 120 6.24 5.51 -4.59
N GLY A 121 5.54 5.44 -5.73
CA GLY A 121 4.57 6.46 -6.12
C GLY A 121 3.40 6.57 -5.13
N ALA A 122 2.82 5.42 -4.75
CA ALA A 122 1.75 5.37 -3.75
C ALA A 122 2.21 5.89 -2.37
N PHE A 123 3.44 5.56 -1.97
CA PHE A 123 4.07 6.09 -0.76
C PHE A 123 4.21 7.62 -0.83
N ALA A 124 4.76 8.15 -1.92
CA ALA A 124 4.93 9.60 -2.11
C ALA A 124 3.57 10.34 -2.04
N LEU A 125 2.54 9.81 -2.70
CA LEU A 125 1.18 10.35 -2.63
C LEU A 125 0.61 10.30 -1.21
N SER A 126 0.86 9.20 -0.48
CA SER A 126 0.44 9.07 0.92
C SER A 126 1.14 10.07 1.84
N VAL A 127 2.44 10.28 1.67
CA VAL A 127 3.23 11.27 2.42
C VAL A 127 2.73 12.68 2.12
N LEU A 128 2.53 13.03 0.85
CA LEU A 128 1.97 14.33 0.46
C LEU A 128 0.57 14.54 1.05
N GLY A 129 -0.29 13.53 0.95
CA GLY A 129 -1.64 13.55 1.49
C GLY A 129 -1.65 13.74 3.01
N THR A 130 -0.76 13.08 3.74
CA THR A 130 -0.66 13.19 5.21
C THR A 130 0.02 14.48 5.68
N MET A 131 1.03 14.98 4.97
CA MET A 131 1.70 16.24 5.32
C MET A 131 0.83 17.47 5.06
N THR A 132 0.00 17.43 4.02
CA THR A 132 -0.89 18.53 3.61
C THR A 132 -2.33 18.37 4.12
N ALA A 133 -2.62 17.32 4.89
CA ALA A 133 -3.90 17.18 5.57
C ALA A 133 -4.03 18.23 6.68
N PRO A 134 -5.21 18.85 6.84
CA PRO A 134 -5.45 19.80 7.93
C PRO A 134 -5.19 19.11 9.28
N LYS A 135 -4.19 19.62 10.02
CA LYS A 135 -3.86 19.13 11.36
C LYS A 135 -4.89 19.70 12.32
N THR A 136 -5.48 18.85 13.17
CA THR A 136 -6.29 19.32 14.29
C THR A 136 -5.42 20.25 15.13
N GLU A 137 -5.76 21.54 15.18
CA GLU A 137 -5.29 22.40 16.25
C GLU A 137 -5.71 21.72 17.55
N LYS A 138 -4.74 21.15 18.27
CA LYS A 138 -4.97 20.60 19.60
C LYS A 138 -5.68 21.70 20.38
N LYS A 139 -6.96 21.52 20.66
CA LYS A 139 -7.77 22.45 21.45
C LYS A 139 -6.93 22.96 22.60
N ALA A 140 -6.57 24.23 22.53
CA ALA A 140 -6.05 25.03 23.62
C ALA A 140 -7.11 25.01 24.73
N LYS A 141 -7.10 23.97 25.56
CA LYS A 141 -7.98 23.85 26.74
C LYS A 141 -7.54 22.70 27.66
N LYS A 142 -6.24 22.60 27.95
CA LYS A 142 -5.83 22.08 29.26
C LYS A 142 -5.68 23.28 30.20
N SER A 143 -6.81 23.64 30.80
CA SER A 143 -6.88 24.11 32.18
C SER A 143 -5.94 25.27 32.56
N LYS A 144 -6.19 26.44 31.97
CA LYS A 144 -6.17 27.68 32.74
C LYS A 144 -7.42 27.64 33.65
N LYS A 145 -7.38 26.81 34.69
CA LYS A 145 -8.36 26.83 35.79
C LYS A 145 -7.59 27.23 37.04
N THR A 146 -7.37 28.53 37.11
CA THR A 146 -7.17 29.29 38.34
C THR A 146 -8.30 28.95 39.31
N ARG A 147 -7.97 28.32 40.43
CA ARG A 147 -8.23 28.86 41.77
C ARG A 147 -7.47 28.03 42.79
#